data_AF-A0A820ELF2-F1
#
_entry.id   AF-A0A820ELF2-F1
#
_cell.length_a   1.000
_cell.length_b   1.000
_cell.length_c   1.000
_cell.angle_alpha   90.00
_cell.angle_beta   90.00
_cell.angle_gamma   90.00
#
_symmetry.space_group_name_H-M   'P 1'
#
loop_
_entity.id
_entity.type
_entity.pdbx_description
1 polymer ?
#
loop_
_entity_poly.entity_id
_entity_poly.type
_entity_poly.pdbx_seq_one_letter_code
_entity_poly.pdbx_strand_id
1 'polypeptide(L)'
;MESLQEKSKLVDKHIQQLIYPIDNIEQLDSDVHINVLEEKNIQLKTGVQNPIDELVTLKNQQEITQHYDFVNKISIVSNQLTVQHEKSVEVSQSTASAIPKNLEKSVANTAMDITRFDLRIGKILSVKKHPNADSLYVEQIDVEEEKPQTVCNGLLKYMQPSDLDQKLVIVACNLKPVKTRGITSEAMLMCASTSEKIELLEPLSDCKPDDRIECDGYNCSSSHAQITKELSD
;
A
#
# COMPACT_ATOMS: atom_id res chain seq x y z
N MET A 1 -6.37 11.59 83.09
CA MET A 1 -6.79 10.99 81.80
C MET A 1 -7.25 12.04 80.78
N GLU A 2 -7.75 13.21 81.20
CA GLU A 2 -8.27 14.24 80.29
C GLU A 2 -7.23 14.84 79.31
N SER A 3 -5.96 15.01 79.71
CA SER A 3 -4.97 15.66 78.81
C SER A 3 -4.50 14.79 77.63
N LEU A 4 -4.68 13.46 77.70
CA LEU A 4 -4.32 12.57 76.60
C LEU A 4 -5.42 12.57 75.51
N GLN A 5 -6.69 12.60 75.93
CA GLN A 5 -7.82 12.67 75.02
C GLN A 5 -7.88 14.02 74.29
N GLU A 6 -7.53 15.10 74.97
CA GLU A 6 -7.47 16.43 74.36
C GLU A 6 -6.35 16.54 73.32
N LYS A 7 -5.18 15.96 73.61
CA LYS A 7 -4.08 15.85 72.64
C LYS A 7 -4.45 14.98 71.43
N SER A 8 -5.18 13.88 71.64
CA SER A 8 -5.68 13.05 70.53
C SER A 8 -6.61 13.83 69.60
N LYS A 9 -7.59 14.55 70.17
CA LYS A 9 -8.51 15.39 69.38
C LYS A 9 -7.79 16.49 68.62
N LEU A 10 -6.74 17.07 69.20
CA LEU A 10 -5.94 18.11 68.54
C LEU A 10 -5.10 17.55 67.38
N VAL A 11 -4.59 16.32 67.54
CA VAL A 11 -3.88 15.59 66.48
C VAL A 11 -4.85 15.23 65.35
N ASP A 12 -6.02 14.69 65.66
CA ASP A 12 -7.05 14.38 64.65
C ASP A 12 -7.50 15.64 63.91
N LYS A 13 -7.63 16.77 64.61
CA LYS A 13 -7.95 18.07 63.99
C LYS A 13 -6.84 18.53 63.03
N HIS A 14 -5.57 18.39 63.42
CA HIS A 14 -4.45 18.72 62.53
C HIS A 14 -4.36 17.79 61.33
N ILE A 15 -4.62 16.49 61.53
CA ILE A 15 -4.66 15.51 60.43
C ILE A 15 -5.77 15.90 59.43
N GLN A 16 -6.96 16.22 59.91
CA GLN A 16 -8.07 16.67 59.05
C GLN A 16 -7.77 18.00 58.32
N GLN A 17 -7.06 18.92 58.97
CA GLN A 17 -6.62 20.17 58.34
C GLN A 17 -5.58 19.95 57.23
N LEU A 18 -4.78 18.89 57.31
CA LEU A 18 -3.77 18.54 56.31
C LEU A 18 -4.33 17.67 55.17
N ILE A 19 -5.35 16.84 55.42
CA ILE A 19 -6.02 16.02 54.39
C ILE A 19 -6.77 16.92 53.40
N TYR A 20 -7.48 17.95 53.88
CA TYR A 20 -8.29 18.84 53.05
C TYR A 20 -7.55 19.50 51.86
N PRO A 21 -6.32 20.04 52.01
CA PRO A 21 -5.57 20.57 50.86
C PRO A 21 -4.97 19.50 49.95
N ILE A 22 -4.73 18.27 50.43
CA ILE A 22 -4.13 17.18 49.63
C ILE A 22 -5.16 16.64 48.61
N ASP A 23 -6.40 16.40 49.04
CA ASP A 23 -7.47 15.90 48.16
C ASP A 23 -7.81 16.90 47.02
N ASN A 24 -7.65 18.20 47.28
CA ASN A 24 -7.85 19.25 46.27
C ASN A 24 -6.70 19.35 45.25
N ILE A 25 -5.48 18.96 45.61
CA ILE A 25 -4.33 19.04 44.70
C ILE A 25 -4.37 17.92 43.65
N GLU A 26 -4.86 16.73 43.98
CA GLU A 26 -4.99 15.61 43.02
C GLU A 26 -6.11 15.83 41.98
N GLN A 27 -7.17 16.56 42.33
CA GLN A 27 -8.27 16.85 41.39
C GLN A 27 -7.92 17.97 40.39
N LEU A 28 -7.13 18.97 40.79
CA LEU A 28 -6.85 20.13 39.94
C LEU A 28 -5.99 19.82 38.70
N ASP A 29 -4.98 18.94 38.80
CA ASP A 29 -4.08 18.66 37.66
C ASP A 29 -4.74 17.77 36.59
N SER A 30 -5.60 16.84 37.02
CA SER A 30 -6.29 15.91 36.12
C SER A 30 -7.38 16.60 35.32
N ASP A 31 -8.22 17.41 35.98
CA ASP A 31 -9.35 18.08 35.35
C ASP A 31 -8.91 19.19 34.39
N VAL A 32 -7.83 19.92 34.71
CA VAL A 32 -7.26 20.92 33.80
C VAL A 32 -6.72 20.25 32.54
N HIS A 33 -6.05 19.10 32.66
CA HIS A 33 -5.52 18.40 31.49
C HIS A 33 -6.64 17.81 30.62
N ILE A 34 -7.70 17.27 31.22
CA ILE A 34 -8.88 16.76 30.51
C ILE A 34 -9.55 17.89 29.72
N ASN A 35 -9.77 19.05 30.34
CA ASN A 35 -10.39 20.19 29.66
C ASN A 35 -9.53 20.68 28.48
N VAL A 36 -8.20 20.74 28.64
CA VAL A 36 -7.28 21.11 27.55
C VAL A 36 -7.30 20.08 26.39
N LEU A 37 -7.43 18.79 26.71
CA LEU A 37 -7.53 17.73 25.70
C LEU A 37 -8.89 17.75 24.99
N GLU A 38 -9.98 18.06 25.70
CA GLU A 38 -11.31 18.23 25.11
C GLU A 38 -11.36 19.43 24.16
N GLU A 39 -10.80 20.59 24.55
CA GLU A 39 -10.71 21.76 23.68
C GLU A 39 -9.90 21.49 22.41
N LYS A 40 -8.76 20.81 22.53
CA LYS A 40 -7.95 20.40 21.36
C LYS A 40 -8.70 19.42 20.46
N ASN A 41 -9.44 18.47 21.02
CA ASN A 41 -10.26 17.53 20.24
C ASN A 41 -11.40 18.24 19.50
N ILE A 42 -12.03 19.25 20.12
CA ILE A 42 -13.03 20.08 19.45
C ILE A 42 -12.38 20.84 18.29
N GLN A 43 -11.23 21.48 18.51
CA GLN A 43 -10.50 22.20 17.46
C GLN A 43 -10.10 21.31 16.29
N LEU A 44 -9.59 20.11 16.56
CA LEU A 44 -9.23 19.14 15.52
C LEU A 44 -10.46 18.67 14.73
N LYS A 45 -11.57 18.36 15.42
CA LYS A 45 -12.82 17.98 14.75
C LYS A 45 -13.37 19.08 13.86
N THR A 46 -13.39 20.33 14.34
CA THR A 46 -13.82 21.48 13.53
C THR A 46 -12.86 21.74 12.37
N GLY A 47 -11.55 21.59 12.57
CA GLY A 47 -10.52 21.74 11.54
C GLY A 47 -10.61 20.70 10.42
N VAL A 48 -11.10 19.49 10.70
CA VAL A 48 -11.35 18.44 9.70
C VAL A 48 -12.71 18.59 9.02
N GLN A 49 -13.74 19.01 9.77
CA GLN A 49 -15.10 19.12 9.24
C GLN A 49 -15.25 20.29 8.25
N ASN A 50 -14.60 21.44 8.50
CA ASN A 50 -14.68 22.61 7.64
C ASN A 50 -14.18 22.33 6.19
N PRO A 51 -13.00 21.69 5.98
CA PRO A 51 -12.57 21.27 4.65
C PRO A 51 -13.51 20.28 3.98
N ILE A 52 -14.10 19.34 4.73
CA ILE A 52 -15.05 18.37 4.18
C ILE A 52 -16.30 19.09 3.67
N ASP A 53 -16.86 20.00 4.46
CA ASP A 53 -18.05 20.76 4.09
C ASP A 53 -17.77 21.72 2.91
N GLU A 54 -16.57 22.29 2.85
CA GLU A 54 -16.09 23.09 1.72
C GLU A 54 -15.95 22.24 0.45
N LEU A 55 -15.35 21.05 0.53
CA LEU A 55 -15.23 20.11 -0.60
C LEU A 55 -16.60 19.65 -1.10
N VAL A 56 -17.55 19.39 -0.20
CA VAL A 56 -18.93 19.03 -0.56
C VAL A 56 -19.64 20.21 -1.24
N THR A 57 -19.42 21.43 -0.76
CA THR A 57 -20.00 22.64 -1.34
C THR A 57 -19.41 22.96 -2.72
N LEU A 58 -18.10 22.83 -2.89
CA LEU A 58 -17.40 23.00 -4.17
C LEU A 58 -17.84 21.96 -5.20
N LYS A 59 -18.04 20.70 -4.76
CA LYS A 59 -18.59 19.64 -5.61
C LYS A 59 -20.02 19.94 -6.09
N ASN A 60 -20.82 20.64 -5.28
CA ASN A 60 -22.19 21.01 -5.64
C ASN A 60 -22.26 22.30 -6.48
N GLN A 61 -21.29 23.21 -6.32
CA GLN A 61 -21.21 24.46 -7.10
C GLN A 61 -20.53 24.27 -8.46
N GLN A 62 -19.62 23.31 -8.59
CA GLN A 62 -19.08 22.91 -9.88
C GLN A 62 -20.06 21.96 -10.57
N GLU A 63 -20.71 22.41 -11.66
CA GLU A 63 -21.54 21.62 -12.57
C GLU A 63 -20.77 20.47 -13.29
N ILE A 64 -19.93 19.70 -12.60
CA ILE A 64 -19.15 18.61 -13.19
C ILE A 64 -19.96 17.31 -13.27
N THR A 65 -21.13 17.24 -12.62
CA THR A 65 -21.98 16.04 -12.65
C THR A 65 -22.66 15.82 -14.00
N GLN A 66 -22.97 16.86 -14.78
CA GLN A 66 -23.66 16.65 -16.07
C GLN A 66 -22.76 16.02 -17.15
N HIS A 67 -21.44 16.20 -17.08
CA HIS A 67 -20.52 15.63 -18.07
C HIS A 67 -20.18 14.16 -17.79
N TYR A 68 -20.04 13.78 -16.51
CA TYR A 68 -19.70 12.40 -16.11
C TYR A 68 -20.86 11.41 -16.34
N ASP A 69 -22.11 11.85 -16.17
CA ASP A 69 -23.30 11.01 -16.44
C ASP A 69 -23.58 10.85 -17.94
N PHE A 70 -23.22 11.84 -18.78
CA PHE A 70 -23.37 11.76 -20.23
C PHE A 70 -22.38 10.76 -20.85
N VAL A 71 -21.12 10.79 -20.41
CA VAL A 71 -20.08 9.84 -20.86
C VAL A 71 -20.46 8.41 -20.47
N ASN A 72 -20.98 8.19 -19.26
CA ASN A 72 -21.42 6.87 -18.82
C ASN A 72 -22.69 6.37 -19.55
N LYS A 73 -23.62 7.25 -19.94
CA LYS A 73 -24.77 6.87 -20.76
C LYS A 73 -24.38 6.41 -22.17
N ILE A 74 -23.33 6.98 -22.76
CA ILE A 74 -22.84 6.59 -24.09
C ILE A 74 -22.27 5.17 -24.07
N SER A 75 -21.53 4.76 -23.03
CA SER A 75 -20.99 3.40 -22.91
C SER A 75 -22.06 2.31 -22.75
N ILE A 76 -23.22 2.64 -22.17
CA ILE A 76 -24.25 1.63 -21.88
C ILE A 76 -25.08 1.27 -23.12
N VAL A 77 -25.22 2.19 -24.09
CA VAL A 77 -26.04 1.96 -25.30
C VAL A 77 -25.31 1.05 -26.30
N SER A 78 -23.98 1.08 -26.36
CA SER A 78 -23.19 0.24 -27.27
C SER A 78 -23.18 -1.25 -26.89
N ASN A 79 -23.49 -1.57 -25.63
CA ASN A 79 -23.36 -2.93 -25.09
C ASN A 79 -24.65 -3.76 -25.16
N GLN A 80 -25.74 -3.23 -25.75
CA GLN A 80 -27.01 -3.95 -25.92
C GLN A 80 -27.17 -4.64 -27.29
N LEU A 81 -26.15 -4.60 -28.16
CA LEU A 81 -26.20 -5.15 -29.51
C LEU A 81 -25.20 -6.28 -29.75
N THR A 82 -25.12 -7.28 -28.86
CA THR A 82 -24.53 -8.60 -29.20
C THR A 82 -24.91 -9.65 -28.16
N VAL A 83 -26.10 -10.24 -28.31
CA VAL A 83 -26.46 -11.52 -27.70
C VAL A 83 -27.09 -12.36 -28.79
N GLN A 84 -26.40 -13.37 -29.34
CA GLN A 84 -26.98 -14.61 -29.88
C GLN A 84 -25.94 -15.75 -29.93
N HIS A 85 -26.42 -16.94 -29.56
CA HIS A 85 -25.88 -18.32 -29.71
C HIS A 85 -24.72 -18.76 -28.79
N GLU A 86 -25.02 -19.56 -27.75
CA GLU A 86 -25.06 -21.07 -27.71
C GLU A 86 -23.67 -21.67 -27.43
N LYS A 87 -23.43 -22.72 -26.63
CA LYS A 87 -24.19 -23.62 -25.74
C LYS A 87 -23.13 -24.44 -24.97
N SER A 88 -23.42 -24.75 -23.70
CA SER A 88 -23.06 -25.96 -22.91
C SER A 88 -21.87 -26.85 -23.31
N VAL A 89 -20.93 -27.08 -22.37
CA VAL A 89 -20.48 -28.43 -21.91
C VAL A 89 -19.96 -28.35 -20.47
N GLU A 90 -20.39 -29.33 -19.66
CA GLU A 90 -20.10 -29.59 -18.25
C GLU A 90 -18.70 -30.15 -17.94
N VAL A 91 -18.22 -29.82 -16.73
CA VAL A 91 -17.47 -30.62 -15.74
C VAL A 91 -16.25 -31.43 -16.20
N SER A 92 -15.09 -31.16 -15.58
CA SER A 92 -14.27 -32.21 -14.92
C SER A 92 -13.20 -31.62 -14.01
N GLN A 93 -13.31 -31.96 -12.73
CA GLN A 93 -12.33 -31.78 -11.66
C GLN A 93 -11.20 -32.80 -11.79
N SER A 94 -9.95 -32.35 -11.71
CA SER A 94 -8.75 -33.09 -11.22
C SER A 94 -7.54 -32.16 -11.42
N THR A 95 -6.48 -32.10 -10.63
CA THR A 95 -6.05 -32.76 -9.38
C THR A 95 -4.85 -31.94 -8.87
N ALA A 96 -4.62 -31.99 -7.56
CA ALA A 96 -3.49 -31.42 -6.85
C ALA A 96 -2.11 -31.93 -7.33
N SER A 97 -1.09 -31.06 -7.29
CA SER A 97 0.31 -31.42 -7.03
C SER A 97 1.06 -30.15 -6.64
N ALA A 98 1.34 -29.96 -5.35
CA ALA A 98 2.50 -30.51 -4.63
C ALA A 98 3.65 -29.48 -4.63
N ILE A 99 3.60 -28.60 -3.62
CA ILE A 99 4.69 -27.71 -3.23
C ILE A 99 5.77 -28.57 -2.55
N PRO A 100 7.02 -28.61 -3.03
CA PRO A 100 8.11 -29.16 -2.24
C PRO A 100 8.50 -28.14 -1.16
N LYS A 101 8.21 -28.50 0.09
CA LYS A 101 8.88 -27.99 1.29
C LYS A 101 10.36 -28.33 1.20
N ASN A 102 11.24 -27.35 1.30
CA ASN A 102 12.39 -27.33 2.21
C ASN A 102 13.22 -26.06 1.95
N LEU A 103 13.40 -25.22 2.97
CA LEU A 103 14.61 -24.42 3.23
C LEU A 103 14.35 -23.58 4.50
N GLU A 104 14.36 -24.24 5.65
CA GLU A 104 14.62 -23.55 6.91
C GLU A 104 16.12 -23.60 7.20
N LYS A 105 16.80 -22.45 7.07
CA LYS A 105 17.95 -22.11 7.92
C LYS A 105 18.32 -20.63 7.84
N SER A 106 18.45 -20.03 9.03
CA SER A 106 19.01 -18.71 9.37
C SER A 106 18.08 -17.50 9.25
N VAL A 107 17.03 -17.44 10.07
CA VAL A 107 16.42 -16.15 10.43
C VAL A 107 17.24 -15.56 11.58
N ALA A 108 18.31 -14.85 11.23
CA ALA A 108 18.67 -13.70 12.04
C ALA A 108 17.47 -12.74 11.97
N ASN A 109 17.04 -12.19 13.12
CA ASN A 109 15.98 -11.18 13.17
C ASN A 109 16.48 -9.87 12.55
N THR A 110 16.68 -9.87 11.23
CA THR A 110 16.70 -8.68 10.41
C THR A 110 15.25 -8.33 10.13
N ALA A 111 14.77 -7.22 10.69
CA ALA A 111 13.50 -6.65 10.29
C ALA A 111 13.43 -6.60 8.75
N MET A 112 12.36 -7.15 8.19
CA MET A 112 12.09 -7.03 6.76
C MET A 112 11.74 -5.57 6.49
N ASP A 113 12.64 -4.89 5.78
CA ASP A 113 12.51 -3.48 5.43
C ASP A 113 12.32 -3.35 3.92
N ILE A 114 11.39 -2.49 3.51
CA ILE A 114 11.11 -2.15 2.11
C ILE A 114 12.33 -1.51 1.43
N THR A 115 13.23 -0.87 2.19
CA THR A 115 14.48 -0.26 1.68
C THR A 115 15.46 -1.26 1.05
N ARG A 116 15.19 -2.56 1.18
CA ARG A 116 15.94 -3.64 0.53
C ARG A 116 15.52 -3.88 -0.92
N PHE A 117 14.35 -3.41 -1.34
CA PHE A 117 13.89 -3.54 -2.71
C PHE A 117 14.29 -2.29 -3.51
N ASP A 118 14.85 -2.52 -4.68
CA ASP A 118 15.09 -1.47 -5.68
C ASP A 118 13.86 -1.40 -6.58
N LEU A 119 12.89 -0.59 -6.16
CA LEU A 119 11.65 -0.35 -6.88
C LEU A 119 11.79 0.90 -7.74
N ARG A 120 11.59 0.73 -9.05
CA ARG A 120 11.70 1.81 -10.04
C ARG A 120 10.51 1.84 -10.97
N ILE A 121 10.28 3.01 -11.56
CA ILE A 121 9.35 3.17 -12.66
C ILE A 121 10.01 2.68 -13.96
N GLY A 122 9.32 1.79 -14.65
CA GLY A 122 9.73 1.27 -15.95
C GLY A 122 8.67 1.53 -17.01
N LYS A 123 9.09 1.67 -18.27
CA LYS A 123 8.19 1.79 -19.41
C LYS A 123 8.21 0.53 -20.25
N ILE A 124 7.04 -0.07 -20.48
CA ILE A 124 6.92 -1.25 -21.36
C ILE A 124 7.10 -0.81 -22.81
N LEU A 125 8.15 -1.29 -23.48
CA LEU A 125 8.44 -0.99 -24.88
C LEU A 125 7.78 -1.98 -25.84
N SER A 126 7.67 -3.24 -25.44
CA SER A 126 7.02 -4.27 -26.25
C SER A 126 6.57 -5.45 -25.40
N VAL A 127 5.49 -6.10 -25.82
CA VAL A 127 4.92 -7.28 -25.15
C VAL A 127 4.73 -8.39 -26.17
N LYS A 128 5.30 -9.57 -25.90
CA LYS A 128 5.18 -10.75 -26.77
C LYS A 128 4.74 -11.95 -25.95
N LYS A 129 3.97 -12.87 -26.56
CA LYS A 129 3.66 -14.16 -25.93
C LYS A 129 4.94 -14.99 -25.82
N HIS A 130 5.13 -15.64 -24.68
CA HIS A 130 6.29 -16.49 -24.48
C HIS A 130 6.22 -17.71 -25.42
N PRO A 131 7.27 -18.02 -26.21
CA PRO A 131 7.22 -19.07 -27.24
C PRO A 131 6.96 -20.47 -26.66
N ASN A 132 7.46 -20.73 -25.45
CA ASN A 132 7.34 -22.02 -24.76
C ASN A 132 6.40 -21.98 -23.54
N ALA A 133 5.57 -20.94 -23.38
CA ALA A 133 4.69 -20.82 -22.21
C ALA A 133 3.34 -20.16 -22.53
N ASP A 134 2.26 -20.90 -22.26
CA ASP A 134 0.90 -20.45 -22.61
C ASP A 134 0.35 -19.39 -21.67
N SER A 135 0.96 -19.19 -20.50
CA SER A 135 0.48 -18.27 -19.47
C SER A 135 1.36 -17.03 -19.30
N LEU A 136 2.45 -16.91 -20.06
CA LEU A 136 3.45 -15.87 -19.83
C LEU A 136 3.56 -14.93 -21.02
N TYR A 137 3.76 -13.66 -20.70
CA TYR A 137 4.29 -12.67 -21.61
C TYR A 137 5.80 -12.50 -21.40
N VAL A 138 6.45 -11.97 -22.42
CA VAL A 138 7.83 -11.50 -22.43
C VAL A 138 7.76 -10.02 -22.76
N GLU A 139 8.03 -9.20 -21.77
CA GLU A 139 8.06 -7.76 -21.88
C GLU A 139 9.50 -7.25 -22.00
N GLN A 140 9.67 -6.16 -22.72
CA GLN A 140 10.91 -5.36 -22.70
C GLN A 140 10.59 -4.07 -21.95
N ILE A 141 11.22 -3.86 -20.80
CA ILE A 141 10.95 -2.72 -19.93
C ILE A 141 12.17 -1.79 -19.91
N ASP A 142 11.93 -0.52 -20.22
CA ASP A 142 12.93 0.53 -20.16
C ASP A 142 12.95 1.16 -18.76
N VAL A 143 14.13 1.17 -18.15
CA VAL A 143 14.44 1.77 -16.85
C VAL A 143 15.68 2.66 -16.97
N GLU A 144 15.89 3.28 -18.14
CA GLU A 144 17.06 4.11 -18.49
C GLU A 144 18.43 3.44 -18.30
N GLU A 145 18.48 2.11 -18.32
CA GLU A 145 19.72 1.35 -18.34
C GLU A 145 20.31 1.21 -19.77
N GLU A 146 21.50 0.63 -19.90
CA GLU A 146 22.15 0.43 -21.21
C GLU A 146 21.27 -0.36 -22.19
N LYS A 147 20.43 -1.26 -21.67
CA LYS A 147 19.50 -2.09 -22.44
C LYS A 147 18.18 -2.22 -21.69
N PRO A 148 17.04 -2.28 -22.40
CA PRO A 148 15.78 -2.66 -21.80
C PRO A 148 15.89 -4.03 -21.13
N GLN A 149 15.37 -4.14 -19.92
CA GLN A 149 15.38 -5.38 -19.16
C GLN A 149 14.31 -6.32 -19.71
N THR A 150 14.67 -7.60 -19.84
CA THR A 150 13.70 -8.62 -20.23
C THR A 150 12.94 -9.10 -19.00
N VAL A 151 11.61 -9.03 -19.05
CA VAL A 151 10.74 -9.47 -17.94
C VAL A 151 9.76 -10.52 -18.45
N CYS A 152 9.52 -11.56 -17.65
CA CYS A 152 8.56 -12.61 -17.98
C CYS A 152 7.44 -12.65 -16.94
N ASN A 153 6.24 -12.13 -17.28
CA ASN A 153 5.11 -12.07 -16.35
C ASN A 153 3.94 -12.98 -16.71
N GLY A 154 3.20 -13.42 -15.69
CA GLY A 154 2.04 -14.31 -15.80
C GLY A 154 0.70 -13.63 -16.11
N LEU A 155 0.70 -12.56 -16.91
CA LEU A 155 -0.48 -11.70 -17.11
C LEU A 155 -1.38 -12.11 -18.28
N LEU A 156 -1.04 -13.17 -19.02
CA LEU A 156 -1.73 -13.56 -20.26
C LEU A 156 -3.23 -13.85 -20.08
N LYS A 157 -3.63 -14.34 -18.91
CA LYS A 157 -5.04 -14.63 -18.60
C LYS A 157 -5.83 -13.39 -18.15
N TYR A 158 -5.15 -12.31 -17.76
CA TYR A 158 -5.75 -11.17 -17.08
C TYR A 158 -5.78 -9.93 -17.96
N MET A 159 -4.80 -9.74 -18.84
CA MET A 159 -4.65 -8.52 -19.64
C MET A 159 -4.30 -8.82 -21.09
N GLN A 160 -4.78 -7.98 -22.00
CA GLN A 160 -4.38 -8.03 -23.39
C GLN A 160 -3.03 -7.32 -23.58
N PRO A 161 -2.23 -7.70 -24.59
CA PRO A 161 -0.97 -7.02 -24.88
C PRO A 161 -1.14 -5.53 -25.13
N SER A 162 -2.28 -5.12 -25.71
CA SER A 162 -2.64 -3.71 -25.94
C SER A 162 -2.77 -2.89 -24.66
N ASP A 163 -3.11 -3.55 -23.55
CA ASP A 163 -3.32 -2.88 -22.26
C ASP A 163 -2.00 -2.69 -21.51
N LEU A 164 -0.92 -3.33 -21.98
CA LEU A 164 0.41 -3.31 -21.39
C LEU A 164 1.39 -2.46 -22.21
N ASP A 165 1.19 -2.40 -23.53
CA ASP A 165 2.11 -1.69 -24.42
C ASP A 165 2.18 -0.19 -24.10
N GLN A 166 3.40 0.35 -24.06
CA GLN A 166 3.70 1.76 -23.75
C GLN A 166 3.24 2.25 -22.36
N LYS A 167 2.80 1.37 -21.45
CA LYS A 167 2.44 1.77 -20.09
C LYS A 167 3.66 1.96 -19.19
N LEU A 168 3.53 2.91 -18.27
CA LEU A 168 4.42 3.04 -17.11
C LEU A 168 3.98 2.06 -16.03
N VAL A 169 4.94 1.35 -15.48
CA VAL A 169 4.73 0.29 -14.49
C VAL A 169 5.80 0.36 -13.42
N ILE A 170 5.55 -0.29 -12.29
CA ILE A 170 6.52 -0.44 -11.21
C ILE A 170 7.27 -1.76 -11.37
N VAL A 171 8.59 -1.73 -11.30
CA VAL A 171 9.46 -2.90 -11.41
C VAL A 171 10.45 -3.01 -10.25
N ALA A 172 10.76 -4.25 -9.87
CA ALA A 172 11.83 -4.57 -8.93
C ALA A 172 13.08 -5.01 -9.69
N CYS A 173 14.15 -4.22 -9.62
CA CYS A 173 15.36 -4.39 -10.45
C CYS A 173 16.51 -5.11 -9.75
N ASN A 174 16.51 -5.21 -8.42
CA ASN A 174 17.59 -5.85 -7.65
C ASN A 174 17.36 -7.33 -7.32
N LEU A 175 16.41 -7.97 -8.01
CA LEU A 175 16.14 -9.39 -7.85
C LEU A 175 17.15 -10.22 -8.65
N LYS A 176 17.51 -11.39 -8.14
CA LYS A 176 18.36 -12.32 -8.89
C LYS A 176 17.63 -12.74 -10.17
N PRO A 177 18.26 -12.64 -11.36
CA PRO A 177 17.62 -13.04 -12.61
C PRO A 177 17.18 -14.51 -12.60
N VAL A 178 15.95 -14.76 -13.05
CA VAL A 178 15.31 -16.09 -13.04
C VAL A 178 15.09 -16.57 -14.45
N LYS A 179 15.55 -17.79 -14.77
CA LYS A 179 15.26 -18.44 -16.05
C LYS A 179 13.87 -19.05 -16.02
N THR A 180 13.00 -18.53 -16.89
CA THR A 180 11.63 -19.01 -17.08
C THR A 180 11.52 -19.62 -18.48
N ARG A 181 11.48 -20.96 -18.55
CA ARG A 181 11.32 -21.74 -19.80
C ARG A 181 12.25 -21.32 -20.96
N GLY A 182 13.49 -20.95 -20.63
CA GLY A 182 14.55 -20.63 -21.58
C GLY A 182 14.83 -19.13 -21.75
N ILE A 183 13.97 -18.24 -21.25
CA ILE A 183 14.18 -16.79 -21.25
C ILE A 183 14.53 -16.34 -19.83
N THR A 184 15.54 -15.50 -19.68
CA THR A 184 15.93 -14.93 -18.37
C THR A 184 15.08 -13.69 -18.09
N SER A 185 14.34 -13.70 -16.99
CA SER A 185 13.67 -12.52 -16.44
C SER A 185 14.66 -11.80 -15.53
N GLU A 186 15.01 -10.57 -15.87
CA GLU A 186 16.01 -9.74 -15.18
C GLU A 186 15.39 -8.87 -14.09
N ALA A 187 14.09 -8.59 -14.20
CA ALA A 187 13.31 -7.89 -13.19
C ALA A 187 11.97 -8.58 -12.94
N MET A 188 11.18 -8.02 -12.03
CA MET A 188 9.81 -8.45 -11.74
C MET A 188 8.88 -7.24 -11.80
N LEU A 189 7.77 -7.36 -12.54
CA LEU A 189 6.74 -6.34 -12.61
C LEU A 189 5.81 -6.44 -11.40
N MET A 190 5.49 -5.30 -10.79
CA MET A 190 4.67 -5.22 -9.59
C MET A 190 3.19 -5.03 -9.94
N CYS A 191 2.35 -5.90 -9.38
CA CYS A 191 0.91 -5.93 -9.58
C CYS A 191 0.21 -6.02 -8.22
N ALA A 192 -1.02 -5.49 -8.17
CA ALA A 192 -1.97 -5.84 -7.13
C ALA A 192 -2.73 -7.11 -7.54
N SER A 193 -2.87 -8.07 -6.63
CA SER A 193 -3.62 -9.29 -6.88
C SER A 193 -4.66 -9.53 -5.78
N THR A 194 -5.88 -9.86 -6.18
CA THR A 194 -6.94 -10.42 -5.33
C THR A 194 -7.19 -11.88 -5.72
N SER A 195 -8.13 -12.56 -5.05
CA SER A 195 -8.55 -13.92 -5.41
C SER A 195 -9.14 -14.01 -6.81
N GLU A 196 -9.64 -12.90 -7.37
CA GLU A 196 -10.40 -12.87 -8.62
C GLU A 196 -9.71 -12.06 -9.74
N LYS A 197 -8.92 -11.04 -9.40
CA LYS A 197 -8.36 -10.09 -10.37
C LYS A 197 -6.89 -9.77 -10.09
N ILE A 198 -6.16 -9.45 -11.16
CA ILE A 198 -4.82 -8.87 -11.10
C ILE A 198 -4.85 -7.54 -11.85
N GLU A 199 -4.27 -6.50 -11.26
CA GLU A 199 -4.16 -5.15 -11.82
C GLU A 199 -2.71 -4.65 -11.73
N LEU A 200 -2.32 -3.81 -12.69
CA LEU A 200 -1.00 -3.17 -12.67
C LEU A 200 -0.98 -2.05 -11.64
N LEU A 201 0.16 -1.87 -10.99
CA LEU A 201 0.41 -0.65 -10.23
C LEU A 201 0.83 0.45 -11.21
N GLU A 202 -0.07 1.40 -11.45
CA GLU A 202 0.18 2.55 -12.32
C GLU A 202 0.76 3.72 -11.48
N PRO A 203 1.91 4.27 -11.87
CA PRO A 203 2.47 5.43 -11.20
C PRO A 203 1.71 6.72 -11.53
N LEU A 204 2.05 7.81 -10.82
CA LEU A 204 1.52 9.13 -11.14
C LEU A 204 1.95 9.57 -12.55
N SER A 205 1.14 10.41 -13.18
CA SER A 205 1.31 10.79 -14.58
C SER A 205 2.55 11.64 -14.87
N ASP A 206 3.20 12.18 -13.85
CA ASP A 206 4.43 12.97 -13.93
C ASP A 206 5.72 12.15 -13.76
N CYS A 207 5.60 10.86 -13.44
CA CYS A 207 6.75 9.95 -13.30
C CYS A 207 7.43 9.65 -14.63
N LYS A 208 8.76 9.52 -14.59
CA LYS A 208 9.62 9.13 -15.70
C LYS A 208 10.19 7.72 -15.48
N PRO A 209 10.61 7.03 -16.55
CA PRO A 209 11.40 5.82 -16.41
C PRO A 209 12.64 6.08 -15.53
N ASP A 210 13.03 5.08 -14.74
CA ASP A 210 14.08 5.12 -13.69
C ASP A 210 13.75 5.90 -12.41
N ASP A 211 12.61 6.59 -12.33
CA ASP A 211 12.19 7.23 -11.07
C ASP A 211 12.07 6.18 -9.96
N ARG A 212 12.61 6.50 -8.78
CA ARG A 212 12.61 5.60 -7.62
C ARG A 212 11.36 5.74 -6.80
N ILE A 213 10.88 4.60 -6.33
CA ILE A 213 9.75 4.56 -5.40
C ILE A 213 10.30 4.46 -3.98
N GLU A 214 9.95 5.46 -3.18
CA GLU A 214 10.25 5.50 -1.76
C GLU A 214 8.96 5.39 -0.97
N CYS A 215 9.06 4.87 0.26
CA CYS A 215 7.93 4.78 1.18
C CYS A 215 8.17 5.73 2.35
N ASP A 216 7.19 6.58 2.66
CA ASP A 216 7.28 7.50 3.79
C ASP A 216 7.61 6.75 5.08
N GLY A 217 8.61 7.25 5.81
CA GLY A 217 9.13 6.63 7.02
C GLY A 217 10.24 5.59 6.79
N TYR A 218 10.58 5.28 5.54
CA TYR A 218 11.65 4.36 5.16
C TYR A 218 12.69 5.07 4.29
N ASN A 219 13.66 5.72 4.92
CA ASN A 219 14.69 6.50 4.22
C ASN A 219 15.71 5.58 3.53
N CYS A 220 15.76 5.61 2.20
CA CYS A 220 16.71 4.84 1.36
C CYS A 220 18.14 5.44 1.31
N SER A 221 18.64 6.05 2.39
CA SER A 221 19.91 6.80 2.35
C SER A 221 21.19 5.95 2.49
N SER A 222 21.11 4.65 2.80
CA SER A 222 22.31 3.86 3.16
C SER A 222 22.41 2.42 2.62
N SER A 223 21.37 1.86 2.01
CA SER A 223 21.37 0.46 1.53
C SER A 223 21.99 0.28 0.13
N HIS A 224 22.19 1.37 -0.62
CA HIS A 224 22.59 1.30 -2.03
C HIS A 224 24.00 0.72 -2.29
N ALA A 225 24.90 0.85 -1.32
CA ALA A 225 26.29 0.38 -1.45
C ALA A 225 26.49 -1.06 -0.97
N GLN A 226 25.53 -1.63 -0.22
CA GLN A 226 25.67 -2.97 0.36
C GLN A 226 25.03 -4.06 -0.51
N ILE A 227 23.91 -3.76 -1.18
CA ILE A 227 23.15 -4.77 -1.94
C ILE A 227 23.89 -5.21 -3.22
N THR A 228 24.59 -4.30 -3.90
CA THR A 228 25.38 -4.64 -5.10
C THR A 228 26.59 -5.53 -4.81
N LYS A 229 27.00 -5.65 -3.53
CA LYS A 229 28.17 -6.42 -3.13
C LYS A 229 27.85 -7.86 -2.70
N GLU A 230 26.63 -8.14 -2.24
CA GLU A 230 26.23 -9.50 -1.81
C GLU A 230 25.65 -10.35 -2.95
N LEU A 231 25.26 -9.75 -4.08
CA LEU A 231 24.72 -10.47 -5.24
C LEU A 231 25.80 -10.96 -6.22
N SER A 232 27.06 -10.58 -6.03
CA SER A 232 28.20 -10.96 -6.87
C SER A 232 29.05 -12.13 -6.34
N ASP A 233 28.75 -12.64 -5.14
CA ASP A 233 29.50 -13.71 -4.46
C ASP A 233 28.73 -15.04 -4.41
#